data_AF-A0A960LCN8-F1
#
_entry.id   AF-A0A960LCN8-F1
#
_cell.length_a   1.000
_cell.length_b   1.000
_cell.length_c   1.000
_cell.angle_alpha   90.00
_cell.angle_beta   90.00
_cell.angle_gamma   90.00
#
_symmetry.space_group_name_H-M   'P 1'
#
loop_
_entity.id
_entity.type
_entity.pdbx_description
1 polymer ?
#
loop_
_entity_poly.entity_id
_entity_poly.type
_entity_poly.pdbx_seq_one_letter_code
_entity_poly.pdbx_strand_id
1 'polypeptide(L)'
;MATRPPASALRTIRFRAHGHRNLRATHAKTLEITRDREVSARGTCIVGVGADFEPREVARLRGPIEMKLRVGDLEERVRATATPWMAARDTLIFRRSDEGRGRTFGFGTDKGAADLDRELVVRLRDPDAVLEVEIEELPRSGAERLGVLWVVGRNEAEDPNDELRRVLIAVDSVACAGPMPRWMGDLEPAVDRLPLDAEAQSEAVIEALRDGARVGLLLGAEGTPAGSPVLAVVHAAWELEVGVAPAGVGPSWARVLAASGFAAPPVTWLPAPPRGRGAIREWLARHATGETAVVLLRETQLASVLAAVEALEPDRMLLVARDPGGRNEELLRLPAGEALRDGPHEERGGSRGWVWLVLGPGAAPTRNATPAAVPADIRPSNAAVPDAFLEALLAEGMPVKALARALERVGAGSRREAYQHLLGLQRNTQEGDS
;
A
#
# COMPACT_ATOMS: atom_id res chain seq x y z
N MET A 1 -26.93 10.15 -19.42
CA MET A 1 -26.90 11.01 -18.22
C MET A 1 -27.27 10.12 -17.03
N ALA A 2 -26.31 9.30 -16.59
CA ALA A 2 -26.56 8.30 -15.55
C ALA A 2 -26.58 8.99 -14.18
N THR A 3 -27.64 8.73 -13.43
CA THR A 3 -27.88 9.22 -12.09
C THR A 3 -26.74 8.82 -11.17
N ARG A 4 -26.07 9.82 -10.59
CA ARG A 4 -25.11 9.68 -9.49
C ARG A 4 -25.68 8.69 -8.46
N PRO A 5 -24.91 7.70 -7.98
CA PRO A 5 -25.41 6.80 -6.94
C PRO A 5 -25.88 7.64 -5.75
N PRO A 6 -26.90 7.20 -5.00
CA PRO A 6 -27.34 7.92 -3.81
C PRO A 6 -26.13 8.09 -2.89
N ALA A 7 -25.88 9.32 -2.44
CA ALA A 7 -24.92 9.58 -1.38
C ALA A 7 -25.20 8.56 -0.27
N SER A 8 -24.23 7.70 0.04
CA SER A 8 -24.39 6.77 1.17
C SER A 8 -24.85 7.59 2.36
N ALA A 9 -25.96 7.21 3.00
CA ALA A 9 -26.48 7.92 4.16
C ALA A 9 -25.32 8.19 5.13
N LEU A 10 -25.19 9.44 5.58
CA LEU A 10 -24.12 9.86 6.46
C LEU A 10 -24.12 8.95 7.70
N ARG A 11 -22.96 8.36 8.01
CA ARG A 11 -22.81 7.46 9.14
C ARG A 11 -22.54 8.26 10.40
N THR A 12 -23.19 7.87 11.50
CA THR A 12 -22.84 8.32 12.85
C THR A 12 -22.49 7.11 13.69
N ILE A 13 -21.32 7.14 14.32
CA ILE A 13 -20.85 6.09 15.22
C ILE A 13 -20.70 6.69 16.61
N ARG A 14 -21.16 5.94 17.62
CA ARG A 14 -21.01 6.30 19.02
C ARG A 14 -20.31 5.18 19.76
N PHE A 15 -19.38 5.55 20.61
CA PHE A 15 -18.68 4.63 21.48
C PHE A 15 -18.21 5.37 22.74
N ARG A 16 -17.79 4.59 23.73
CA ARG A 16 -17.21 5.09 24.97
C ARG A 16 -15.73 4.75 25.01
N ALA A 17 -14.99 5.63 25.65
CA ALA A 17 -13.64 5.42 26.11
C ALA A 17 -13.54 5.91 27.55
N HIS A 18 -12.38 5.78 28.15
CA HIS A 18 -12.15 6.09 29.55
C HIS A 18 -10.97 7.02 29.72
N GLY A 19 -11.01 7.78 30.81
CA GLY A 19 -9.88 8.51 31.31
C GLY A 19 -8.77 7.57 31.81
N HIS A 20 -7.58 8.13 32.03
CA HIS A 20 -6.47 7.40 32.62
C HIS A 20 -5.45 8.36 33.24
N ARG A 21 -4.87 7.97 34.39
CA ARG A 21 -3.90 8.78 35.16
C ARG A 21 -2.73 9.33 34.35
N ASN A 22 -2.35 8.64 33.27
CA ASN A 22 -1.23 9.02 32.40
C ASN A 22 -1.61 9.92 31.21
N LEU A 23 -2.89 10.28 31.03
CA LEU A 23 -3.32 11.15 29.93
C LEU A 23 -2.80 12.57 30.13
N ARG A 24 -1.98 13.03 29.17
CA ARG A 24 -1.44 14.39 29.16
C ARG A 24 -2.06 15.28 28.09
N ALA A 25 -2.38 14.70 26.93
CA ALA A 25 -2.93 15.40 25.76
C ALA A 25 -2.15 16.68 25.43
N THR A 26 -0.84 16.55 25.19
CA THR A 26 0.08 17.68 24.90
C THR A 26 0.70 17.62 23.52
N HIS A 27 0.33 16.65 22.68
CA HIS A 27 0.87 16.55 21.33
C HIS A 27 0.16 17.53 20.37
N ALA A 28 0.90 18.42 19.73
CA ALA A 28 0.34 19.50 18.90
C ALA A 28 -0.15 19.03 17.51
N LYS A 29 0.38 17.91 17.01
CA LYS A 29 0.12 17.45 15.63
C LYS A 29 -0.82 16.24 15.54
N THR A 30 -1.11 15.59 16.67
CA THR A 30 -1.88 14.34 16.66
C THR A 30 -2.77 14.22 17.89
N LEU A 31 -3.84 13.47 17.72
CA LEU A 31 -4.79 13.05 18.74
C LEU A 31 -5.06 11.55 18.55
N GLU A 32 -5.16 10.79 19.63
CA GLU A 32 -5.33 9.34 19.59
C GLU A 32 -6.36 8.83 20.60
N ILE A 33 -7.22 7.91 20.17
CA ILE A 33 -8.11 7.13 21.03
C ILE A 33 -7.81 5.65 20.80
N THR A 34 -7.65 4.88 21.88
CA THR A 34 -7.23 3.46 21.81
C THR A 34 -8.17 2.54 22.57
N ARG A 35 -8.31 1.30 22.10
CA ARG A 35 -8.98 0.20 22.82
C ARG A 35 -8.10 -0.40 23.93
N ASP A 36 -6.79 -0.13 23.91
CA ASP A 36 -5.90 -0.52 25.01
C ASP A 36 -6.31 0.18 26.29
N ARG A 37 -6.40 -0.55 27.41
CA ARG A 37 -6.79 0.02 28.70
C ARG A 37 -5.65 0.74 29.42
N GLU A 38 -4.41 0.36 29.13
CA GLU A 38 -3.23 0.89 29.79
C GLU A 38 -2.36 1.65 28.80
N VAL A 39 -1.90 2.83 29.22
CA VAL A 39 -1.03 3.68 28.40
C VAL A 39 0.12 4.21 29.24
N SER A 40 1.31 4.28 28.64
CA SER A 40 2.47 4.86 29.30
C SER A 40 2.37 6.38 29.38
N ALA A 41 3.02 6.98 30.38
CA ALA A 41 3.08 8.44 30.52
C ALA A 41 3.85 9.15 29.37
N ARG A 42 4.43 8.41 28.41
CA ARG A 42 5.05 8.95 27.18
C ARG A 42 4.03 9.21 26.07
N GLY A 43 2.83 8.64 26.14
CA GLY A 43 1.77 8.84 25.15
C GLY A 43 1.15 10.22 25.28
N THR A 44 1.70 11.22 24.58
CA THR A 44 1.25 12.62 24.67
C THR A 44 0.09 12.96 23.74
N CYS A 45 -0.22 12.09 22.77
CA CYS A 45 -1.33 12.24 21.83
C CYS A 45 -2.64 11.59 22.30
N ILE A 46 -2.60 10.73 23.31
CA ILE A 46 -3.75 9.92 23.72
C ILE A 46 -4.73 10.77 24.54
N VAL A 47 -6.02 10.65 24.22
CA VAL A 47 -7.12 11.37 24.88
C VAL A 47 -8.23 10.45 25.39
N GLY A 48 -8.14 9.14 25.14
CA GLY A 48 -9.05 8.14 25.70
C GLY A 48 -8.48 6.73 25.54
N VAL A 49 -8.74 5.88 26.54
CA VAL A 49 -8.30 4.47 26.60
C VAL A 49 -9.48 3.53 26.73
N GLY A 50 -9.27 2.23 26.53
CA GLY A 50 -10.31 1.22 26.75
C GLY A 50 -11.56 1.43 25.89
N ALA A 51 -11.40 2.02 24.70
CA ALA A 51 -12.52 2.33 23.82
C ALA A 51 -13.30 1.07 23.41
N ASP A 52 -14.64 1.16 23.41
CA ASP A 52 -15.54 0.04 23.12
C ASP A 52 -16.12 0.06 21.69
N PHE A 53 -15.53 0.85 20.78
CA PHE A 53 -15.96 0.86 19.39
C PHE A 53 -15.75 -0.48 18.69
N GLU A 54 -16.62 -0.76 17.72
CA GLU A 54 -16.46 -1.87 16.78
C GLU A 54 -15.53 -1.43 15.63
N PRO A 55 -14.31 -2.01 15.50
CA PRO A 55 -13.34 -1.59 14.50
C PRO A 55 -13.87 -1.57 13.07
N ARG A 56 -14.78 -2.49 12.74
CA ARG A 56 -15.39 -2.54 11.42
C ARG A 56 -16.24 -1.32 11.12
N GLU A 57 -17.08 -0.91 12.06
CA GLU A 57 -17.96 0.23 11.85
C GLU A 57 -17.13 1.50 11.69
N VAL A 58 -16.11 1.68 12.53
CA VAL A 58 -15.22 2.85 12.41
C VAL A 58 -14.43 2.83 11.09
N ALA A 59 -13.95 1.67 10.65
CA ALA A 59 -13.26 1.54 9.37
C ALA A 59 -14.13 1.92 8.16
N ARG A 60 -15.47 1.95 8.28
CA ARG A 60 -16.41 2.35 7.22
C ARG A 60 -16.63 3.86 7.10
N LEU A 61 -16.12 4.65 8.05
CA LEU A 61 -16.12 6.12 7.95
C LEU A 61 -15.12 6.58 6.90
N ARG A 62 -15.51 7.51 6.03
CA ARG A 62 -14.62 8.09 5.02
C ARG A 62 -15.04 9.50 4.61
N GLY A 63 -14.03 10.31 4.26
CA GLY A 63 -14.24 11.71 3.90
C GLY A 63 -14.38 12.61 5.14
N PRO A 64 -14.91 13.83 4.98
CA PRO A 64 -15.04 14.79 6.07
C PRO A 64 -15.87 14.24 7.23
N ILE A 65 -15.34 14.38 8.45
CA ILE A 65 -15.99 13.96 9.69
C ILE A 65 -15.93 15.07 10.75
N GLU A 66 -16.92 15.08 11.64
CA GLU A 66 -16.87 15.81 12.91
C GLU A 66 -16.91 14.79 14.05
N MET A 67 -15.93 14.87 14.96
CA MET A 67 -15.88 14.10 16.18
C MET A 67 -16.21 14.99 17.37
N LYS A 68 -17.18 14.58 18.17
CA LYS A 68 -17.53 15.19 19.46
C LYS A 68 -16.98 14.34 20.60
N LEU A 69 -16.31 14.98 21.54
CA LEU A 69 -15.71 14.38 22.73
C LEU A 69 -16.42 14.97 23.95
N ARG A 70 -17.15 14.14 24.71
CA ARG A 70 -17.92 14.59 25.87
C ARG A 70 -17.51 13.88 27.15
N VAL A 71 -17.28 14.64 28.23
CA VAL A 71 -16.98 14.11 29.57
C VAL A 71 -17.79 14.90 30.60
N GLY A 72 -18.90 14.32 31.05
CA GLY A 72 -19.86 15.04 31.89
C GLY A 72 -20.51 16.20 31.13
N ASP A 73 -20.30 17.42 31.61
CA ASP A 73 -20.80 18.68 31.07
C ASP A 73 -19.87 19.35 30.04
N LEU A 74 -18.64 18.84 29.90
CA LEU A 74 -17.64 19.36 28.96
C LEU A 74 -17.79 18.69 27.59
N GLU A 75 -17.77 19.48 26.52
CA GLU A 75 -17.80 19.02 25.12
C GLU A 75 -16.70 19.71 24.31
N GLU A 76 -16.03 18.94 23.45
CA GLU A 76 -15.05 19.43 22.49
C GLU A 76 -15.38 18.87 21.10
N ARG A 77 -15.08 19.64 20.04
CA ARG A 77 -15.31 19.23 18.65
C ARG A 77 -14.02 19.24 17.85
N VAL A 78 -13.81 18.19 17.07
CA VAL A 78 -12.62 18.00 16.21
C VAL A 78 -13.10 17.69 14.80
N ARG A 79 -12.62 18.42 13.81
CA ARG A 79 -12.89 18.14 12.38
C ARG A 79 -11.67 17.49 11.75
N ALA A 80 -11.90 16.47 10.93
CA ALA A 80 -10.85 15.79 10.18
C ALA A 80 -11.41 15.16 8.90
N THR A 81 -10.55 14.60 8.07
CA THR A 81 -10.93 13.74 6.95
C THR A 81 -10.58 12.29 7.29
N ALA A 82 -11.58 11.42 7.42
CA ALA A 82 -11.39 9.98 7.62
C ALA A 82 -10.79 9.36 6.35
N THR A 83 -9.68 8.62 6.51
CA THR A 83 -9.01 7.98 5.38
C THR A 83 -9.86 6.83 4.83
N PRO A 84 -10.05 6.75 3.51
CA PRO A 84 -10.75 5.61 2.92
C PRO A 84 -9.89 4.33 2.98
N TRP A 85 -8.58 4.45 3.26
CA TRP A 85 -7.61 3.35 3.37
C TRP A 85 -7.58 2.67 4.74
N MET A 86 -8.54 2.96 5.62
CA MET A 86 -8.55 2.41 6.97
C MET A 86 -8.98 0.94 6.98
N ALA A 87 -8.05 0.04 7.31
CA ALA A 87 -8.40 -1.31 7.76
C ALA A 87 -8.89 -1.27 9.22
N ALA A 88 -9.67 -2.28 9.64
CA ALA A 88 -10.11 -2.41 11.03
C ALA A 88 -8.90 -2.45 11.99
N ARG A 89 -8.86 -1.56 12.99
CA ARG A 89 -7.76 -1.46 13.98
C ARG A 89 -8.30 -1.06 15.35
N ASP A 90 -7.45 -1.24 16.37
CA ASP A 90 -7.77 -0.92 17.76
C ASP A 90 -7.41 0.51 18.19
N THR A 91 -6.92 1.34 17.25
CA THR A 91 -6.52 2.74 17.53
C THR A 91 -7.02 3.68 16.45
N LEU A 92 -7.56 4.84 16.85
CA LEU A 92 -7.95 5.94 15.98
C LEU A 92 -6.96 7.09 16.15
N ILE A 93 -6.09 7.28 15.16
CA ILE A 93 -5.06 8.34 15.17
C ILE A 93 -5.47 9.44 14.20
N PHE A 94 -5.65 10.65 14.71
CA PHE A 94 -5.90 11.86 13.94
C PHE A 94 -4.60 12.64 13.80
N ARG A 95 -4.26 13.08 12.59
CA ARG A 95 -3.04 13.82 12.26
C ARG A 95 -3.37 15.14 11.60
N ARG A 96 -2.62 16.18 11.95
CA ARG A 96 -2.77 17.53 11.39
C ARG A 96 -2.25 17.63 9.95
N SER A 97 -1.31 16.77 9.57
CA SER A 97 -0.82 16.66 8.19
C SER A 97 -1.91 16.19 7.23
N ASP A 98 -1.80 16.55 5.97
CA ASP A 98 -2.74 16.14 4.92
C ASP A 98 -2.50 14.72 4.39
N GLU A 99 -1.52 14.01 4.93
CA GLU A 99 -1.16 12.65 4.50
C GLU A 99 -1.89 11.58 5.34
N GLY A 100 -2.96 11.01 4.78
CA GLY A 100 -3.78 9.94 5.38
C GLY A 100 -3.18 8.52 5.32
N ARG A 101 -1.87 8.34 5.53
CA ARG A 101 -1.18 7.05 5.32
C ARG A 101 -0.97 6.22 6.60
N GLY A 102 -0.76 4.92 6.42
CA GLY A 102 -0.35 3.96 7.46
C GLY A 102 -1.43 3.67 8.52
N ARG A 103 -1.21 4.15 9.75
CA ARG A 103 -2.12 3.95 10.91
C ARG A 103 -3.08 5.13 11.14
N THR A 104 -3.05 6.13 10.27
CA THR A 104 -3.82 7.35 10.39
C THR A 104 -5.29 7.04 10.11
N PHE A 105 -6.17 7.28 11.07
CA PHE A 105 -7.61 7.21 10.87
C PHE A 105 -8.13 8.51 10.23
N GLY A 106 -7.74 9.66 10.78
CA GLY A 106 -8.13 10.97 10.28
C GLY A 106 -6.92 11.84 9.95
N PHE A 107 -6.94 12.54 8.82
CA PHE A 107 -5.90 13.50 8.43
C PHE A 107 -6.49 14.91 8.25
N GLY A 108 -5.62 15.92 8.16
CA GLY A 108 -6.05 17.32 8.12
C GLY A 108 -6.88 17.74 9.34
N THR A 109 -6.60 17.16 10.52
CA THR A 109 -7.36 17.50 11.74
C THR A 109 -7.13 18.95 12.15
N ASP A 110 -8.19 19.66 12.52
CA ASP A 110 -8.12 21.05 12.99
C ASP A 110 -7.44 21.17 14.37
N LYS A 111 -7.53 20.11 15.17
CA LYS A 111 -6.99 20.01 16.53
C LYS A 111 -6.10 18.79 16.73
N GLY A 112 -4.93 19.01 17.30
CA GLY A 112 -4.16 17.99 18.00
C GLY A 112 -4.58 17.89 19.46
N ALA A 113 -4.01 16.93 20.20
CA ALA A 113 -4.33 16.74 21.61
C ALA A 113 -4.03 17.99 22.47
N ALA A 114 -3.00 18.77 22.10
CA ALA A 114 -2.64 20.03 22.77
C ALA A 114 -3.66 21.17 22.61
N ASP A 115 -4.60 21.04 21.66
CA ASP A 115 -5.57 22.09 21.34
C ASP A 115 -6.93 21.88 22.04
N LEU A 116 -7.14 20.73 22.67
CA LEU A 116 -8.38 20.45 23.43
C LEU A 116 -8.50 21.33 24.67
N ASP A 117 -9.73 21.58 25.13
CA ASP A 117 -9.97 22.26 26.40
C ASP A 117 -9.19 21.59 27.55
N ARG A 118 -8.47 22.41 28.31
CA ARG A 118 -7.62 21.92 29.40
C ARG A 118 -8.43 21.35 30.56
N GLU A 119 -9.63 21.85 30.81
CA GLU A 119 -10.53 21.31 31.83
C GLU A 119 -11.00 19.90 31.46
N LEU A 120 -11.32 19.66 30.18
CA LEU A 120 -11.68 18.34 29.67
C LEU A 120 -10.50 17.36 29.82
N VAL A 121 -9.28 17.79 29.48
CA VAL A 121 -8.07 16.97 29.65
C VAL A 121 -7.80 16.65 31.12
N VAL A 122 -8.00 17.62 32.04
CA VAL A 122 -7.85 17.39 33.48
C VAL A 122 -8.86 16.36 33.97
N ARG A 123 -10.13 16.44 33.55
CA ARG A 123 -11.15 15.45 33.91
C ARG A 123 -10.79 14.04 33.43
N LEU A 124 -10.25 13.92 32.21
CA LEU A 124 -9.82 12.65 31.64
C LEU A 124 -8.61 12.01 32.35
N ARG A 125 -7.96 12.69 33.29
CA ARG A 125 -6.92 12.05 34.12
C ARG A 125 -7.50 11.12 35.18
N ASP A 126 -8.78 11.26 35.50
CA ASP A 126 -9.50 10.35 36.36
C ASP A 126 -9.79 9.03 35.60
N PRO A 127 -9.29 7.86 36.06
CA PRO A 127 -9.61 6.58 35.44
C PRO A 127 -11.11 6.23 35.42
N ASP A 128 -11.91 6.80 36.32
CA ASP A 128 -13.35 6.58 36.37
C ASP A 128 -14.14 7.51 35.42
N ALA A 129 -13.47 8.51 34.83
CA ALA A 129 -14.10 9.39 33.84
C ALA A 129 -14.47 8.61 32.58
N VAL A 130 -15.72 8.75 32.14
CA VAL A 130 -16.21 8.18 30.88
C VAL A 130 -16.17 9.27 29.81
N LEU A 131 -15.42 9.00 28.74
CA LEU A 131 -15.39 9.79 27.53
C LEU A 131 -16.41 9.21 26.54
N GLU A 132 -17.43 9.98 26.23
CA GLU A 132 -18.37 9.65 25.17
C GLU A 132 -17.89 10.27 23.86
N VAL A 133 -17.79 9.44 22.82
CA VAL A 133 -17.30 9.84 21.51
C VAL A 133 -18.40 9.62 20.48
N GLU A 134 -18.69 10.65 19.70
CA GLU A 134 -19.56 10.58 18.54
C GLU A 134 -18.77 11.04 17.31
N ILE A 135 -18.71 10.22 16.26
CA ILE A 135 -18.11 10.59 14.97
C ILE A 135 -19.20 10.57 13.92
N GLU A 136 -19.38 11.68 13.23
CA GLU A 136 -20.39 11.90 12.19
C GLU A 136 -19.72 12.21 10.85
N GLU A 137 -20.10 11.48 9.79
CA GLU A 137 -19.74 11.86 8.41
C GLU A 137 -20.46 13.15 8.04
N LEU A 138 -19.72 14.10 7.46
CA LEU A 138 -20.28 15.35 6.95
C LEU A 138 -20.58 15.21 5.45
N PRO A 139 -21.49 16.05 4.91
CA PRO A 139 -21.74 16.09 3.47
C PRO A 139 -20.45 16.32 2.67
N ARG A 140 -20.25 15.49 1.66
CA ARG A 140 -19.07 15.53 0.79
C ARG A 140 -19.21 16.64 -0.25
N SER A 141 -18.09 17.29 -0.57
CA SER A 141 -18.00 18.00 -1.84
C SER A 141 -17.98 16.94 -2.95
N GLY A 142 -18.77 17.11 -4.02
CA GLY A 142 -18.99 16.05 -5.02
C GLY A 142 -17.77 15.60 -5.83
N ALA A 143 -16.58 16.09 -5.52
CA ALA A 143 -15.31 15.77 -6.16
C ALA A 143 -14.45 14.74 -5.38
N GLU A 144 -14.80 14.40 -4.14
CA GLU A 144 -14.01 13.48 -3.31
C GLU A 144 -14.12 12.03 -3.82
N ARG A 145 -13.05 11.54 -4.45
CA ARG A 145 -12.92 10.14 -4.86
C ARG A 145 -12.45 9.31 -3.67
N LEU A 146 -13.38 8.60 -3.03
CA LEU A 146 -13.12 7.78 -1.83
C LEU A 146 -12.99 6.28 -2.14
N GLY A 147 -13.05 5.91 -3.42
CA GLY A 147 -12.82 4.53 -3.84
C GLY A 147 -11.44 4.06 -3.41
N VAL A 148 -11.34 2.78 -3.04
CA VAL A 148 -10.06 2.14 -2.71
C VAL A 148 -10.06 0.74 -3.25
N LEU A 149 -9.00 0.41 -3.98
CA LEU A 149 -8.74 -0.95 -4.40
C LEU A 149 -7.73 -1.59 -3.43
N TRP A 150 -8.20 -2.57 -2.65
CA TRP A 150 -7.32 -3.39 -1.83
C TRP A 150 -6.84 -4.60 -2.64
N VAL A 151 -5.56 -4.63 -3.01
CA VAL A 151 -4.98 -5.77 -3.74
C VAL A 151 -4.55 -6.82 -2.72
N VAL A 152 -5.34 -7.88 -2.62
CA VAL A 152 -5.23 -8.88 -1.57
C VAL A 152 -4.50 -10.12 -2.09
N GLY A 153 -3.35 -10.43 -1.51
CA GLY A 153 -2.63 -11.66 -1.80
C GLY A 153 -3.16 -12.84 -1.00
N ARG A 154 -3.28 -14.04 -1.62
CA ARG A 154 -3.43 -15.27 -0.83
C ARG A 154 -3.06 -16.57 -1.55
N ASN A 155 -2.67 -17.54 -0.72
CA ASN A 155 -2.53 -18.97 -0.99
C ASN A 155 -3.82 -19.71 -0.58
N GLU A 156 -4.38 -20.56 -1.44
CA GLU A 156 -5.72 -21.16 -1.31
C GLU A 156 -5.96 -22.05 -0.07
N ALA A 157 -4.92 -22.45 0.67
CA ALA A 157 -4.98 -23.54 1.65
C ALA A 157 -5.09 -23.13 3.14
N GLU A 158 -4.91 -21.86 3.51
CA GLU A 158 -4.82 -21.43 4.91
C GLU A 158 -5.68 -20.20 5.16
N ASP A 159 -6.38 -20.14 6.30
CA ASP A 159 -7.19 -19.06 6.90
C ASP A 159 -6.48 -17.66 6.80
N PRO A 160 -7.17 -16.50 6.60
CA PRO A 160 -6.48 -15.24 6.38
C PRO A 160 -5.68 -14.90 7.63
N ASN A 161 -4.48 -14.34 7.46
CA ASN A 161 -3.83 -13.71 8.60
C ASN A 161 -4.66 -12.51 9.09
N ASP A 162 -4.37 -12.01 10.29
CA ASP A 162 -5.18 -10.96 10.91
C ASP A 162 -5.20 -9.65 10.11
N GLU A 163 -4.11 -9.33 9.41
CA GLU A 163 -4.05 -8.19 8.50
C GLU A 163 -5.10 -8.32 7.39
N LEU A 164 -5.15 -9.49 6.76
CA LEU A 164 -6.08 -9.74 5.68
C LEU A 164 -7.54 -9.76 6.17
N ARG A 165 -7.80 -10.35 7.35
CA ARG A 165 -9.14 -10.28 7.97
C ARG A 165 -9.59 -8.84 8.17
N ARG A 166 -8.73 -7.98 8.72
CA ARG A 166 -9.06 -6.57 8.98
C ARG A 166 -9.38 -5.79 7.71
N VAL A 167 -8.71 -6.12 6.60
CA VAL A 167 -9.00 -5.53 5.29
C VAL A 167 -10.32 -6.06 4.74
N LEU A 168 -10.51 -7.37 4.69
CA LEU A 168 -11.71 -7.99 4.11
C LEU A 168 -13.00 -7.66 4.88
N ILE A 169 -12.89 -7.41 6.19
CA ILE A 169 -14.01 -6.95 7.01
C ILE A 169 -14.36 -5.48 6.71
N ALA A 170 -13.38 -4.68 6.29
CA ALA A 170 -13.54 -3.26 6.02
C ALA A 170 -14.10 -2.99 4.62
N VAL A 171 -13.80 -3.81 3.60
CA VAL A 171 -14.26 -3.58 2.22
C VAL A 171 -15.78 -3.71 2.08
N ASP A 172 -16.34 -3.01 1.09
CA ASP A 172 -17.76 -3.05 0.75
C ASP A 172 -18.07 -4.26 -0.13
N SER A 173 -17.13 -4.63 -1.00
CA SER A 173 -17.24 -5.78 -1.89
C SER A 173 -15.89 -6.44 -2.16
N VAL A 174 -15.91 -7.66 -2.68
CA VAL A 174 -14.73 -8.44 -3.08
C VAL A 174 -14.86 -8.95 -4.51
N ALA A 175 -13.76 -8.96 -5.24
CA ALA A 175 -13.65 -9.53 -6.58
C ALA A 175 -12.48 -10.52 -6.59
N CYS A 176 -12.65 -11.67 -7.24
CA CYS A 176 -11.63 -12.73 -7.25
C CYS A 176 -11.35 -13.21 -8.67
N ALA A 177 -10.08 -13.24 -9.05
CA ALA A 177 -9.67 -13.84 -10.32
C ALA A 177 -9.62 -15.36 -10.15
N GLY A 178 -10.70 -16.03 -10.57
CA GLY A 178 -10.86 -17.48 -10.40
C GLY A 178 -11.83 -17.85 -9.27
N PRO A 179 -11.86 -19.14 -8.86
CA PRO A 179 -12.83 -19.62 -7.89
C PRO A 179 -12.65 -18.93 -6.54
N MET A 180 -13.78 -18.59 -5.91
CA MET A 180 -13.74 -17.94 -4.61
C MET A 180 -13.15 -18.88 -3.55
N PRO A 181 -12.23 -18.40 -2.69
CA PRO A 181 -11.67 -19.26 -1.65
C PRO A 181 -12.71 -19.69 -0.61
N ARG A 182 -12.63 -20.95 -0.14
CA ARG A 182 -13.67 -21.56 0.72
C ARG A 182 -13.93 -20.82 2.03
N TRP A 183 -12.87 -20.39 2.70
CA TRP A 183 -12.92 -19.66 3.98
C TRP A 183 -13.61 -18.29 3.87
N MET A 184 -13.87 -17.77 2.67
CA MET A 184 -14.63 -16.53 2.52
C MET A 184 -16.09 -16.71 2.96
N GLY A 185 -16.62 -17.93 2.91
CA GLY A 185 -17.95 -18.24 3.45
C GLY A 185 -18.06 -17.98 4.97
N ASP A 186 -16.94 -17.96 5.68
CA ASP A 186 -16.88 -17.79 7.13
C ASP A 186 -16.67 -16.32 7.55
N LEU A 187 -16.51 -15.41 6.60
CA LEU A 187 -16.39 -13.97 6.88
C LEU A 187 -17.77 -13.38 7.16
N GLU A 188 -18.07 -13.20 8.45
CA GLU A 188 -19.29 -12.53 8.89
C GLU A 188 -19.09 -11.02 9.13
N PRO A 189 -20.06 -10.20 8.71
CA PRO A 189 -21.16 -10.53 7.81
C PRO A 189 -20.71 -10.61 6.35
N ALA A 190 -21.51 -11.31 5.56
CA ALA A 190 -21.27 -11.54 4.14
C ALA A 190 -20.90 -10.25 3.40
N VAL A 191 -19.78 -10.32 2.67
CA VAL A 191 -19.28 -9.24 1.81
C VAL A 191 -19.80 -9.45 0.39
N ASP A 192 -20.24 -8.38 -0.26
CA ASP A 192 -20.76 -8.44 -1.62
C ASP A 192 -19.70 -8.96 -2.59
N ARG A 193 -20.10 -9.81 -3.54
CA ARG A 193 -19.17 -10.45 -4.47
C ARG A 193 -19.37 -9.87 -5.86
N LEU A 194 -18.33 -9.23 -6.37
CA LEU A 194 -18.29 -8.71 -7.73
C LEU A 194 -17.66 -9.75 -8.67
N PRO A 195 -18.19 -9.86 -9.90
CA PRO A 195 -17.60 -10.73 -10.91
C PRO A 195 -16.26 -10.15 -11.41
N LEU A 196 -15.33 -11.02 -11.84
CA LEU A 196 -14.04 -10.62 -12.41
C LEU A 196 -13.60 -11.60 -13.50
N ASP A 197 -13.67 -11.18 -14.75
CA ASP A 197 -13.21 -11.91 -15.94
C ASP A 197 -12.55 -10.97 -16.97
N ALA A 198 -12.07 -11.56 -18.07
CA ALA A 198 -11.05 -10.99 -18.95
C ALA A 198 -11.48 -9.74 -19.74
N GLU A 199 -12.76 -9.39 -19.89
CA GLU A 199 -13.13 -8.26 -20.77
C GLU A 199 -14.43 -7.51 -20.42
N ALA A 200 -15.42 -8.13 -19.75
CA ALA A 200 -16.71 -7.47 -19.47
C ALA A 200 -17.00 -7.28 -17.97
N GLN A 201 -16.51 -8.17 -17.10
CA GLN A 201 -16.86 -8.14 -15.69
C GLN A 201 -15.93 -7.26 -14.83
N SER A 202 -14.76 -6.88 -15.37
CA SER A 202 -13.90 -5.86 -14.75
C SER A 202 -14.60 -4.50 -14.65
N GLU A 203 -15.57 -4.20 -15.53
CA GLU A 203 -16.35 -2.96 -15.50
C GLU A 203 -17.14 -2.80 -14.19
N ALA A 204 -17.71 -3.88 -13.65
CA ALA A 204 -18.47 -3.82 -12.40
C ALA A 204 -17.58 -3.40 -11.22
N VAL A 205 -16.32 -3.88 -11.18
CA VAL A 205 -15.34 -3.45 -10.18
C VAL A 205 -14.96 -1.98 -10.37
N ILE A 206 -14.70 -1.58 -11.61
CA ILE A 206 -14.33 -0.20 -11.96
C ILE A 206 -15.47 0.78 -11.64
N GLU A 207 -16.72 0.41 -11.91
CA GLU A 207 -17.91 1.19 -11.57
C GLU A 207 -18.09 1.31 -10.05
N ALA A 208 -17.95 0.20 -9.32
CA ALA A 208 -18.00 0.24 -7.86
C ALA A 208 -16.93 1.17 -7.26
N LEU A 209 -15.69 1.10 -7.76
CA LEU A 209 -14.60 1.99 -7.34
C LEU A 209 -14.92 3.47 -7.67
N ARG A 210 -15.47 3.73 -8.86
CA ARG A 210 -15.89 5.07 -9.31
C ARG A 210 -16.99 5.64 -8.40
N ASP A 211 -17.89 4.79 -7.94
CA ASP A 211 -18.96 5.14 -6.99
C ASP A 211 -18.47 5.27 -5.54
N GLY A 212 -17.17 5.08 -5.30
CA GLY A 212 -16.53 5.27 -4.00
C GLY A 212 -16.58 4.03 -3.10
N ALA A 213 -16.83 2.84 -3.66
CA ALA A 213 -16.73 1.59 -2.93
C ALA A 213 -15.27 1.22 -2.65
N ARG A 214 -15.05 0.54 -1.54
CA ARG A 214 -13.79 -0.13 -1.23
C ARG A 214 -13.91 -1.57 -1.70
N VAL A 215 -13.08 -1.96 -2.65
CA VAL A 215 -13.12 -3.30 -3.25
C VAL A 215 -11.88 -4.09 -2.86
N GLY A 216 -12.08 -5.29 -2.29
CA GLY A 216 -11.03 -6.27 -2.06
C GLY A 216 -10.80 -7.13 -3.30
N LEU A 217 -9.72 -6.87 -4.03
CA LEU A 217 -9.33 -7.63 -5.21
C LEU A 217 -8.40 -8.77 -4.82
N LEU A 218 -8.96 -9.99 -4.77
CA LEU A 218 -8.20 -11.20 -4.44
C LEU A 218 -7.36 -11.67 -5.63
N LEU A 219 -6.06 -11.82 -5.39
CA LEU A 219 -5.15 -12.55 -6.26
C LEU A 219 -5.42 -14.07 -6.12
N GLY A 220 -5.51 -14.79 -7.24
CA GLY A 220 -5.66 -16.26 -7.24
C GLY A 220 -4.39 -16.98 -6.76
N ALA A 221 -4.43 -18.32 -6.62
CA ALA A 221 -3.31 -19.12 -6.10
C ALA A 221 -1.96 -18.94 -6.81
N GLU A 222 -2.00 -18.61 -8.10
CA GLU A 222 -0.80 -18.39 -8.93
C GLU A 222 -0.17 -17.01 -8.73
N GLY A 223 -0.80 -16.14 -7.93
CA GLY A 223 -0.37 -14.75 -7.72
C GLY A 223 -0.99 -13.80 -8.75
N THR A 224 -0.19 -12.85 -9.27
CA THR A 224 -0.60 -11.98 -10.38
C THR A 224 0.02 -12.48 -11.68
N PRO A 225 -0.66 -13.35 -12.47
CA PRO A 225 -0.23 -13.63 -13.82
C PRO A 225 -0.24 -12.34 -14.64
N ALA A 226 0.87 -12.08 -15.31
CA ALA A 226 0.86 -12.07 -16.75
C ALA A 226 -0.50 -11.95 -17.48
N GLY A 227 -1.07 -10.76 -17.67
CA GLY A 227 -2.35 -10.62 -18.41
C GLY A 227 -3.62 -10.99 -17.63
N SER A 228 -3.56 -11.08 -16.30
CA SER A 228 -4.72 -11.27 -15.44
C SER A 228 -5.64 -10.03 -15.44
N PRO A 229 -6.98 -10.18 -15.43
CA PRO A 229 -7.93 -9.06 -15.30
C PRO A 229 -7.68 -8.21 -14.05
N VAL A 230 -6.99 -8.76 -13.04
CA VAL A 230 -6.49 -8.04 -11.87
C VAL A 230 -5.65 -6.82 -12.26
N LEU A 231 -4.69 -6.96 -13.18
CA LEU A 231 -3.80 -5.86 -13.56
C LEU A 231 -4.56 -4.75 -14.29
N ALA A 232 -5.54 -5.11 -15.12
CA ALA A 232 -6.41 -4.15 -15.80
C ALA A 232 -7.24 -3.34 -14.79
N VAL A 233 -7.79 -3.99 -13.77
CA VAL A 233 -8.51 -3.31 -12.67
C VAL A 233 -7.59 -2.40 -11.87
N VAL A 234 -6.38 -2.84 -11.53
CA VAL A 234 -5.40 -2.01 -10.82
C VAL A 234 -4.99 -0.80 -11.66
N HIS A 235 -4.73 -0.99 -12.96
CA HIS A 235 -4.46 0.11 -13.88
C HIS A 235 -5.61 1.10 -13.92
N ALA A 236 -6.85 0.61 -14.13
CA ALA A 236 -8.04 1.45 -14.17
C ALA A 236 -8.28 2.19 -12.85
N ALA A 237 -8.00 1.57 -11.70
CA ALA A 237 -8.08 2.25 -10.41
C ALA A 237 -7.13 3.45 -10.34
N TRP A 238 -5.89 3.31 -10.81
CA TRP A 238 -4.96 4.43 -10.90
C TRP A 238 -5.43 5.53 -11.86
N GLU A 239 -5.96 5.18 -13.04
CA GLU A 239 -6.51 6.16 -13.99
C GLU A 239 -7.76 6.89 -13.44
N LEU A 240 -8.50 6.23 -12.55
CA LEU A 240 -9.59 6.83 -11.79
C LEU A 240 -9.11 7.63 -10.58
N GLU A 241 -7.80 7.77 -10.35
CA GLU A 241 -7.21 8.41 -9.16
C GLU A 241 -7.76 7.82 -7.85
N VAL A 242 -8.10 6.52 -7.89
CA VAL A 242 -8.53 5.73 -6.76
C VAL A 242 -7.31 5.15 -6.08
N GLY A 243 -7.29 5.17 -4.74
CA GLY A 243 -6.16 4.64 -3.98
C GLY A 243 -6.01 3.13 -4.19
N VAL A 244 -4.77 2.66 -4.38
CA VAL A 244 -4.44 1.23 -4.47
C VAL A 244 -3.60 0.83 -3.25
N ALA A 245 -4.08 -0.14 -2.47
CA ALA A 245 -3.47 -0.57 -1.23
C ALA A 245 -3.30 -2.09 -1.19
N PRO A 246 -2.07 -2.63 -1.38
CA PRO A 246 -1.86 -4.06 -1.25
C PRO A 246 -2.03 -4.53 0.20
N ALA A 247 -2.49 -5.76 0.42
CA ALA A 247 -2.61 -6.38 1.74
C ALA A 247 -2.33 -7.87 1.65
N GLY A 248 -1.50 -8.39 2.56
CA GLY A 248 -1.10 -9.81 2.51
C GLY A 248 -0.36 -10.24 1.24
N VAL A 249 0.05 -9.30 0.38
CA VAL A 249 0.89 -9.58 -0.79
C VAL A 249 2.35 -9.53 -0.36
N GLY A 250 3.03 -10.66 -0.48
CA GLY A 250 4.46 -10.78 -0.24
C GLY A 250 5.08 -11.81 -1.18
N PRO A 251 6.40 -11.75 -1.40
CA PRO A 251 7.37 -10.78 -0.84
C PRO A 251 7.29 -9.38 -1.51
N SER A 252 8.07 -8.40 -1.04
CA SER A 252 8.01 -6.98 -1.45
C SER A 252 7.97 -6.73 -2.95
N TRP A 253 8.71 -7.50 -3.76
CA TRP A 253 8.69 -7.36 -5.22
C TRP A 253 7.33 -7.73 -5.83
N ALA A 254 6.65 -8.75 -5.29
CA ALA A 254 5.33 -9.17 -5.75
C ALA A 254 4.29 -8.11 -5.40
N ARG A 255 4.47 -7.50 -4.22
CA ARG A 255 3.63 -6.42 -3.72
C ARG A 255 3.67 -5.18 -4.62
N VAL A 256 4.87 -4.73 -5.00
CA VAL A 256 5.01 -3.55 -5.87
C VAL A 256 4.54 -3.83 -7.29
N LEU A 257 4.75 -5.04 -7.82
CA LEU A 257 4.22 -5.41 -9.13
C LEU A 257 2.69 -5.47 -9.13
N ALA A 258 2.09 -6.12 -8.14
CA ALA A 258 0.64 -6.22 -8.00
C ALA A 258 -0.01 -4.84 -7.81
N ALA A 259 0.65 -3.92 -7.11
CA ALA A 259 0.19 -2.54 -6.93
C ALA A 259 0.36 -1.68 -8.18
N SER A 260 1.32 -1.98 -9.06
CA SER A 260 1.68 -1.11 -10.18
C SER A 260 0.60 -1.03 -11.26
N GLY A 261 -0.15 -2.12 -11.46
CA GLY A 261 -1.10 -2.25 -12.57
C GLY A 261 -0.43 -2.30 -13.95
N PHE A 262 0.90 -2.39 -14.03
CA PHE A 262 1.57 -2.53 -15.32
C PHE A 262 1.40 -3.95 -15.84
N ALA A 263 0.98 -4.10 -17.10
CA ALA A 263 0.87 -5.40 -17.75
C ALA A 263 2.21 -6.16 -17.67
N ALA A 264 2.15 -7.46 -17.39
CA ALA A 264 3.30 -8.38 -17.35
C ALA A 264 3.03 -9.54 -18.32
N PRO A 265 3.98 -10.43 -18.66
CA PRO A 265 5.45 -10.42 -18.77
C PRO A 265 5.87 -10.35 -20.27
N PRO A 266 7.18 -10.29 -20.58
CA PRO A 266 8.32 -10.31 -19.64
C PRO A 266 8.36 -9.08 -18.74
N VAL A 267 8.69 -9.31 -17.45
CA VAL A 267 9.15 -8.24 -16.56
C VAL A 267 10.67 -8.29 -16.56
N THR A 268 11.30 -7.16 -16.88
CA THR A 268 12.76 -7.08 -16.89
C THR A 268 13.28 -6.66 -15.51
N TRP A 269 14.06 -7.52 -14.87
CA TRP A 269 14.74 -7.20 -13.61
C TRP A 269 16.07 -6.52 -13.90
N LEU A 270 16.17 -5.25 -13.53
CA LEU A 270 17.38 -4.48 -13.81
C LEU A 270 18.42 -4.69 -12.70
N PRO A 271 19.71 -4.79 -13.06
CA PRO A 271 20.79 -4.80 -12.07
C PRO A 271 20.91 -3.44 -11.38
N ALA A 272 21.70 -3.34 -10.31
CA ALA A 272 21.92 -2.07 -9.62
C ALA A 272 22.40 -0.95 -10.60
N PRO A 273 21.86 0.28 -10.49
CA PRO A 273 22.20 1.33 -11.43
C PRO A 273 23.67 1.75 -11.28
N PRO A 274 24.39 1.98 -12.39
CA PRO A 274 25.78 2.42 -12.35
C PRO A 274 25.90 3.86 -11.81
N ARG A 275 27.13 4.29 -11.51
CA ARG A 275 27.40 5.67 -11.09
C ARG A 275 27.61 6.59 -12.31
N GLY A 276 27.08 7.80 -12.22
CA GLY A 276 27.24 8.85 -13.23
C GLY A 276 26.11 8.91 -14.24
N ARG A 277 25.68 10.14 -14.59
CA ARG A 277 24.48 10.39 -15.40
C ARG A 277 24.53 9.71 -16.78
N GLY A 278 25.67 9.77 -17.47
CA GLY A 278 25.83 9.14 -18.78
C GLY A 278 25.68 7.61 -18.72
N ALA A 279 26.34 6.98 -17.75
CA ALA A 279 26.27 5.53 -17.55
C ALA A 279 24.86 5.05 -17.19
N ILE A 280 24.11 5.83 -16.39
CA ILE A 280 22.71 5.51 -16.06
C ILE A 280 21.84 5.56 -17.31
N ARG A 281 22.01 6.56 -18.19
CA ARG A 281 21.25 6.65 -19.44
C ARG A 281 21.53 5.47 -20.37
N GLU A 282 22.79 5.10 -20.56
CA GLU A 282 23.17 3.93 -21.35
C GLU A 282 22.68 2.62 -20.72
N TRP A 283 22.65 2.54 -19.39
CA TRP A 283 22.10 1.39 -18.67
C TRP A 283 20.58 1.27 -18.89
N LEU A 284 19.82 2.36 -18.78
CA LEU A 284 18.38 2.36 -19.07
C LEU A 284 18.09 2.01 -20.53
N ALA A 285 18.80 2.63 -21.47
CA ALA A 285 18.61 2.39 -22.91
C ALA A 285 18.90 0.94 -23.33
N ARG A 286 19.73 0.22 -22.56
CA ARG A 286 20.04 -1.20 -22.82
C ARG A 286 19.05 -2.17 -22.19
N HIS A 287 18.54 -1.86 -21.00
CA HIS A 287 17.84 -2.85 -20.17
C HIS A 287 16.36 -2.54 -19.95
N ALA A 288 15.90 -1.30 -20.16
CA ALA A 288 14.56 -0.87 -19.81
C ALA A 288 13.74 -0.47 -21.06
N THR A 289 13.91 -1.14 -22.19
CA THR A 289 13.24 -0.77 -23.45
C THR A 289 11.86 -1.42 -23.58
N GLY A 290 10.80 -0.61 -23.70
CA GLY A 290 9.45 -1.03 -24.12
C GLY A 290 8.65 -1.87 -23.11
N GLU A 291 9.29 -2.73 -22.33
CA GLU A 291 8.64 -3.62 -21.36
C GLU A 291 8.63 -3.05 -19.95
N THR A 292 7.79 -3.62 -19.09
CA THR A 292 7.80 -3.35 -17.64
C THR A 292 9.15 -3.78 -17.06
N ALA A 293 9.81 -2.88 -16.32
CA ALA A 293 11.09 -3.16 -15.69
C ALA A 293 11.06 -2.85 -14.19
N VAL A 294 11.82 -3.60 -13.39
CA VAL A 294 11.90 -3.42 -11.93
C VAL A 294 13.35 -3.25 -11.53
N VAL A 295 13.63 -2.25 -10.70
CA VAL A 295 14.94 -2.04 -10.09
C VAL A 295 14.81 -1.77 -8.60
N LEU A 296 15.71 -2.36 -7.82
CA LEU A 296 15.92 -2.03 -6.41
C LEU A 296 17.14 -1.12 -6.30
N LEU A 297 16.98 0.05 -5.69
CA LEU A 297 18.04 1.06 -5.58
C LEU A 297 18.02 1.73 -4.20
N ARG A 298 19.10 2.43 -3.86
CA ARG A 298 19.13 3.26 -2.64
C ARG A 298 18.38 4.57 -2.86
N GLU A 299 17.77 5.11 -1.82
CA GLU A 299 17.12 6.43 -1.85
C GLU A 299 18.04 7.51 -2.46
N THR A 300 19.34 7.47 -2.15
CA THR A 300 20.35 8.41 -2.68
C THR A 300 20.59 8.31 -4.19
N GLN A 301 20.21 7.19 -4.82
CA GLN A 301 20.34 6.97 -6.26
C GLN A 301 19.07 7.39 -7.02
N LEU A 302 17.92 7.48 -6.34
CA LEU A 302 16.61 7.64 -6.95
C LEU A 302 16.55 8.86 -7.87
N ALA A 303 16.93 10.04 -7.38
CA ALA A 303 16.88 11.27 -8.17
C ALA A 303 17.70 11.19 -9.47
N SER A 304 18.87 10.54 -9.43
CA SER A 304 19.72 10.38 -10.63
C SER A 304 19.14 9.41 -11.66
N VAL A 305 18.44 8.38 -11.20
CA VAL A 305 17.76 7.41 -12.08
C VAL A 305 16.50 8.04 -12.66
N LEU A 306 15.68 8.70 -11.84
CA LEU A 306 14.46 9.39 -12.29
C LEU A 306 14.78 10.46 -13.35
N ALA A 307 15.81 11.28 -13.14
CA ALA A 307 16.23 12.27 -14.13
C ALA A 307 16.68 11.64 -15.46
N ALA A 308 17.25 10.44 -15.43
CA ALA A 308 17.64 9.72 -16.63
C ALA A 308 16.43 9.10 -17.34
N VAL A 309 15.44 8.60 -16.60
CA VAL A 309 14.17 8.12 -17.17
C VAL A 309 13.39 9.29 -17.78
N GLU A 310 13.23 10.40 -17.07
CA GLU A 310 12.55 11.61 -17.58
C GLU A 310 13.19 12.12 -18.88
N ALA A 311 14.52 12.13 -18.95
CA ALA A 311 15.24 12.57 -20.15
C ALA A 311 15.10 11.61 -21.36
N LEU A 312 14.66 10.37 -21.15
CA LEU A 312 14.45 9.38 -22.20
C LEU A 312 12.97 9.26 -22.57
N GLU A 313 12.10 9.15 -21.57
CA GLU A 313 10.67 8.89 -21.67
C GLU A 313 9.91 9.63 -20.55
N PRO A 314 9.66 10.94 -20.67
CA PRO A 314 9.08 11.77 -19.60
C PRO A 314 7.67 11.34 -19.19
N ASP A 315 6.90 10.81 -20.14
CA ASP A 315 5.52 10.37 -19.93
C ASP A 315 5.43 8.91 -19.47
N ARG A 316 6.56 8.23 -19.32
CA ARG A 316 6.56 6.83 -18.87
C ARG A 316 6.06 6.76 -17.44
N MET A 317 4.99 6.00 -17.24
CA MET A 317 4.44 5.76 -15.92
C MET A 317 5.40 4.94 -15.06
N LEU A 318 5.63 5.39 -13.84
CA LEU A 318 6.48 4.74 -12.85
C LEU A 318 5.65 4.41 -11.60
N LEU A 319 6.09 3.41 -10.85
CA LEU A 319 5.73 3.21 -9.45
C LEU A 319 6.98 3.32 -8.60
N VAL A 320 7.02 4.30 -7.71
CA VAL A 320 8.04 4.45 -6.66
C VAL A 320 7.47 3.87 -5.38
N ALA A 321 8.13 2.88 -4.79
CA ALA A 321 7.68 2.20 -3.60
C ALA A 321 8.75 2.18 -2.50
N ARG A 322 8.37 2.62 -1.31
CA ARG A 322 9.21 2.63 -0.10
C ARG A 322 8.59 1.77 0.98
N ASP A 323 9.43 1.04 1.70
CA ASP A 323 9.03 0.14 2.79
C ASP A 323 7.80 -0.75 2.42
N PRO A 324 7.76 -1.38 1.23
CA PRO A 324 6.58 -2.14 0.81
C PRO A 324 6.31 -3.33 1.75
N GLY A 325 5.11 -3.35 2.33
CA GLY A 325 4.67 -4.28 3.38
C GLY A 325 5.10 -3.89 4.80
N GLY A 326 5.83 -2.79 4.96
CA GLY A 326 6.26 -2.26 6.25
C GLY A 326 5.29 -1.24 6.85
N ARG A 327 5.72 -0.59 7.94
CA ARG A 327 4.86 0.32 8.72
C ARG A 327 4.66 1.67 8.04
N ASN A 328 5.61 2.07 7.22
CA ASN A 328 5.65 3.36 6.53
C ASN A 328 5.55 3.15 5.02
N GLU A 329 4.84 2.11 4.59
CA GLU A 329 4.65 1.83 3.17
C GLU A 329 4.15 3.08 2.43
N GLU A 330 4.86 3.41 1.37
CA GLU A 330 4.49 4.44 0.41
C GLU A 330 4.55 3.86 -0.99
N LEU A 331 3.48 4.06 -1.74
CA LEU A 331 3.35 3.71 -3.16
C LEU A 331 2.93 4.98 -3.90
N LEU A 332 3.77 5.43 -4.84
CA LEU A 332 3.51 6.62 -5.65
C LEU A 332 3.57 6.20 -7.12
N ARG A 333 2.44 6.27 -7.83
CA ARG A 333 2.36 5.99 -9.26
C ARG A 333 2.16 7.29 -10.04
N LEU A 334 3.09 7.63 -10.91
CA LEU A 334 3.14 8.92 -11.60
C LEU A 334 4.05 8.87 -12.83
N PRO A 335 3.89 9.79 -13.80
CA PRO A 335 4.81 9.94 -14.92
C PRO A 335 6.23 10.27 -14.45
N ALA A 336 7.25 9.88 -15.23
CA ALA A 336 8.65 10.12 -14.89
C ALA A 336 8.98 11.60 -14.64
N GLY A 337 8.39 12.52 -15.42
CA GLY A 337 8.58 13.96 -15.24
C GLY A 337 8.03 14.50 -13.92
N GLU A 338 6.99 13.89 -13.35
CA GLU A 338 6.47 14.23 -12.02
C GLU A 338 7.22 13.51 -10.91
N ALA A 339 7.63 12.26 -11.14
CA ALA A 339 8.39 11.46 -10.18
C ALA A 339 9.68 12.16 -9.75
N LEU A 340 10.37 12.87 -10.64
CA LEU A 340 11.58 13.60 -10.23
C LEU A 340 11.27 14.75 -9.26
N ARG A 341 10.12 15.41 -9.39
CA ARG A 341 9.70 16.55 -8.58
C ARG A 341 9.16 16.11 -7.21
N ASP A 342 8.31 15.09 -7.22
CA ASP A 342 7.56 14.65 -6.04
C ASP A 342 8.12 13.38 -5.39
N GLY A 343 9.05 12.71 -6.07
CA GLY A 343 9.65 11.45 -5.63
C GLY A 343 10.70 11.61 -4.53
N PRO A 344 11.76 12.43 -4.67
CA PRO A 344 12.81 12.56 -3.67
C PRO A 344 12.46 13.63 -2.61
N HIS A 345 12.16 13.22 -1.38
CA HIS A 345 11.95 14.14 -0.25
C HIS A 345 13.01 13.95 0.85
N GLU A 346 13.85 14.97 1.08
CA GLU A 346 14.84 14.98 2.17
C GLU A 346 14.19 15.06 3.56
N GLU A 347 13.01 15.66 3.69
CA GLU A 347 12.33 15.90 4.98
C GLU A 347 11.64 14.66 5.59
N ARG A 348 11.52 13.56 4.83
CA ARG A 348 10.78 12.35 5.25
C ARG A 348 11.60 11.32 6.05
N GLY A 349 12.77 11.71 6.55
CA GLY A 349 13.45 11.03 7.66
C GLY A 349 14.10 9.68 7.34
N GLY A 350 14.66 9.48 6.14
CA GLY A 350 15.29 8.21 5.79
C GLY A 350 16.36 8.28 4.70
N SER A 351 17.50 8.93 4.94
CA SER A 351 18.66 8.96 4.03
C SER A 351 19.38 7.61 3.81
N ARG A 352 18.73 6.47 4.12
CA ARG A 352 19.34 5.11 4.11
C ARG A 352 18.42 3.99 3.59
N GLY A 353 17.22 4.31 3.10
CA GLY A 353 16.23 3.32 2.68
C GLY A 353 16.51 2.69 1.31
N TRP A 354 15.99 1.47 1.12
CA TRP A 354 15.84 0.86 -0.21
C TRP A 354 14.53 1.34 -0.86
N VAL A 355 14.57 1.54 -2.17
CA VAL A 355 13.44 1.96 -2.99
C VAL A 355 13.25 0.96 -4.12
N TRP A 356 12.03 0.49 -4.26
CA TRP A 356 11.60 -0.25 -5.44
C TRP A 356 11.09 0.73 -6.48
N LEU A 357 11.66 0.69 -7.67
CA LEU A 357 11.20 1.45 -8.81
C LEU A 357 10.71 0.48 -9.88
N VAL A 358 9.42 0.55 -10.19
CA VAL A 358 8.82 -0.18 -11.31
C VAL A 358 8.63 0.83 -12.44
N LEU A 359 9.26 0.58 -13.58
CA LEU A 359 9.05 1.31 -14.82
C LEU A 359 7.95 0.58 -15.58
N GLY A 360 6.85 1.27 -15.89
CA GLY A 360 5.80 0.73 -16.74
C GLY A 360 6.30 0.45 -18.16
N PRO A 361 5.45 -0.09 -19.04
CA PRO A 361 5.80 -0.27 -20.45
C PRO A 361 6.19 1.07 -21.08
N GLY A 362 7.29 1.07 -21.84
CA GLY A 362 7.82 2.25 -22.54
C GLY A 362 7.27 2.38 -23.96
N ALA A 363 7.63 3.46 -24.65
CA ALA A 363 7.35 3.58 -26.08
C ALA A 363 8.09 2.47 -26.85
N ALA A 364 7.39 1.76 -27.75
CA ALA A 364 8.01 0.76 -28.60
C ALA A 364 9.17 1.41 -29.39
N PRO A 365 10.34 0.77 -29.51
CA PRO A 365 11.45 1.35 -30.24
C PRO A 365 11.02 1.65 -31.69
N THR A 366 11.24 2.89 -32.14
CA THR A 366 11.11 3.25 -33.56
C THR A 366 12.02 2.34 -34.37
N ARG A 367 11.46 1.56 -35.29
CA ARG A 367 12.09 0.49 -36.11
C ARG A 367 13.24 0.93 -37.05
N ASN A 368 13.96 2.01 -36.76
CA ASN A 368 15.04 2.53 -37.59
C ASN A 368 16.45 2.36 -37.00
N ALA A 369 16.63 1.39 -36.09
CA ALA A 369 17.94 0.84 -35.81
C ALA A 369 18.01 -0.55 -36.42
N THR A 370 18.83 -0.73 -37.46
CA THR A 370 19.26 -2.04 -37.92
C THR A 370 19.74 -2.81 -36.68
N PRO A 371 19.20 -4.00 -36.36
CA PRO A 371 19.64 -4.72 -35.18
C PRO A 371 21.13 -5.01 -35.37
N ALA A 372 21.96 -4.39 -34.54
CA ALA A 372 23.35 -4.80 -34.41
C ALA A 372 23.30 -6.29 -34.07
N ALA A 373 24.02 -7.10 -34.85
CA ALA A 373 24.06 -8.54 -34.68
C ALA A 373 24.32 -8.86 -33.19
N VAL A 374 23.28 -9.38 -32.55
CA VAL A 374 23.34 -9.91 -31.20
C VAL A 374 24.34 -11.07 -31.25
N PRO A 375 25.41 -11.07 -30.43
CA PRO A 375 26.26 -12.25 -30.30
C PRO A 375 25.36 -13.46 -30.06
N ALA A 376 25.65 -14.60 -30.69
CA ALA A 376 24.78 -15.77 -30.85
C ALA A 376 24.34 -16.48 -29.54
N ASP A 377 24.47 -15.81 -28.39
CA ASP A 377 24.28 -16.34 -27.04
C ASP A 377 23.05 -15.72 -26.33
N ILE A 378 22.30 -14.81 -26.98
CA ILE A 378 21.03 -14.30 -26.43
C ILE A 378 19.86 -14.89 -27.21
N ARG A 379 19.49 -16.12 -26.85
CA ARG A 379 18.18 -16.69 -27.16
C ARG A 379 17.17 -16.24 -26.09
N PRO A 380 15.88 -16.05 -26.43
CA PRO A 380 14.86 -15.77 -25.44
C PRO A 380 14.68 -17.03 -24.57
N SER A 381 15.09 -16.98 -23.31
CA SER A 381 14.91 -18.10 -22.39
C SER A 381 14.74 -17.60 -20.96
N ASN A 382 13.69 -18.07 -20.28
CA ASN A 382 13.60 -18.27 -18.82
C ASN A 382 14.65 -17.51 -18.01
N ALA A 383 14.53 -16.19 -17.93
CA ALA A 383 15.60 -15.33 -17.43
C ALA A 383 15.93 -15.70 -15.97
N ALA A 384 17.16 -16.15 -15.75
CA ALA A 384 17.70 -16.39 -14.42
C ALA A 384 17.65 -15.08 -13.61
N VAL A 385 17.15 -15.15 -12.38
CA VAL A 385 17.14 -14.01 -11.46
C VAL A 385 18.59 -13.68 -11.07
N PRO A 386 19.06 -12.42 -11.20
CA PRO A 386 20.46 -12.09 -10.97
C PRO A 386 20.95 -12.42 -9.56
N ASP A 387 22.16 -12.98 -9.45
CA ASP A 387 22.78 -13.40 -8.18
C ASP A 387 22.81 -12.26 -7.15
N ALA A 388 23.14 -11.04 -7.56
CA ALA A 388 23.16 -9.87 -6.67
C ALA A 388 21.79 -9.57 -6.02
N PHE A 389 20.69 -9.89 -6.71
CA PHE A 389 19.34 -9.75 -6.16
C PHE A 389 19.02 -10.87 -5.17
N LEU A 390 19.44 -12.09 -5.49
CA LEU A 390 19.28 -13.24 -4.60
C LEU A 390 20.11 -13.10 -3.33
N GLU A 391 21.34 -12.58 -3.43
CA GLU A 391 22.21 -12.23 -2.31
C GLU A 391 21.57 -11.19 -1.39
N ALA A 392 20.97 -10.13 -1.95
CA ALA A 392 20.27 -9.12 -1.17
C ALA A 392 19.09 -9.71 -0.37
N LEU A 393 18.29 -10.60 -0.99
CA LEU A 393 17.19 -11.26 -0.31
C LEU A 393 17.68 -12.21 0.79
N LEU A 394 18.77 -12.93 0.57
CA LEU A 394 19.39 -13.79 1.59
C LEU A 394 19.94 -12.98 2.77
N ALA A 395 20.53 -11.80 2.51
CA ALA A 395 21.03 -10.90 3.54
C ALA A 395 19.90 -10.32 4.42
N GLU A 396 18.68 -10.20 3.90
CA GLU A 396 17.47 -9.85 4.67
C GLU A 396 16.91 -11.01 5.50
N GLY A 397 17.58 -12.18 5.51
CA GLY A 397 17.20 -13.34 6.31
C GLY A 397 16.12 -14.22 5.66
N MET A 398 15.84 -14.05 4.36
CA MET A 398 14.93 -14.93 3.64
C MET A 398 15.44 -16.38 3.63
N PRO A 399 14.61 -17.38 4.01
CA PRO A 399 15.03 -18.77 3.94
C PRO A 399 15.27 -19.23 2.50
N VAL A 400 16.42 -19.86 2.25
CA VAL A 400 16.80 -20.44 0.94
C VAL A 400 15.69 -21.31 0.34
N LYS A 401 15.00 -22.09 1.17
CA LYS A 401 13.90 -22.97 0.74
C LYS A 401 12.67 -22.21 0.23
N ALA A 402 12.40 -21.03 0.78
CA ALA A 402 11.31 -20.16 0.37
C ALA A 402 11.65 -19.45 -0.94
N LEU A 403 12.87 -18.92 -1.07
CA LEU A 403 13.38 -18.33 -2.30
C LEU A 403 13.41 -19.32 -3.47
N ALA A 404 13.88 -20.55 -3.25
CA ALA A 404 13.91 -21.58 -4.29
C ALA A 404 12.49 -21.95 -4.80
N ARG A 405 11.47 -21.93 -3.92
CA ARG A 405 10.07 -22.12 -4.32
C ARG A 405 9.54 -20.92 -5.11
N ALA A 406 9.93 -19.70 -4.74
CA ALA A 406 9.53 -18.49 -5.45
C ALA A 406 10.13 -18.47 -6.87
N LEU A 407 11.40 -18.85 -7.02
CA LEU A 407 12.10 -18.94 -8.31
C LEU A 407 11.47 -19.95 -9.27
N GLU A 408 11.08 -21.13 -8.75
CA GLU A 408 10.34 -22.14 -9.53
C GLU A 408 9.00 -21.59 -10.05
N ARG A 409 8.25 -20.87 -9.20
CA ARG A 409 6.93 -20.31 -9.58
C ARG A 409 7.02 -19.22 -10.64
N VAL A 410 8.12 -18.48 -10.70
CA VAL A 410 8.34 -17.44 -11.72
C VAL A 410 9.06 -17.96 -12.96
N GLY A 411 9.23 -19.29 -13.09
CA GLY A 411 9.87 -19.90 -14.25
C GLY A 411 11.39 -19.72 -14.32
N ALA A 412 12.03 -19.29 -13.24
CA ALA A 412 13.48 -19.06 -13.14
C ALA A 412 14.24 -20.34 -12.74
N GLY A 413 14.06 -21.42 -13.52
CA GLY A 413 14.72 -22.71 -13.31
C GLY A 413 13.99 -23.68 -12.38
N SER A 414 14.50 -24.91 -12.24
CA SER A 414 13.89 -25.89 -11.34
C SER A 414 14.18 -25.57 -9.88
N ARG A 415 13.27 -25.94 -8.98
CA ARG A 415 13.45 -25.72 -7.54
C ARG A 415 14.74 -26.32 -6.99
N ARG A 416 15.19 -27.44 -7.54
CA ARG A 416 16.43 -28.09 -7.12
C ARG A 416 17.65 -27.27 -7.53
N GLU A 417 17.68 -26.74 -8.75
CA GLU A 417 18.75 -25.88 -9.25
C GLU A 417 18.79 -24.55 -8.50
N ALA A 418 17.64 -23.89 -8.34
CA ALA A 418 17.51 -22.65 -7.58
C ALA A 418 17.97 -22.81 -6.12
N TYR A 419 17.62 -23.93 -5.47
CA TYR A 419 18.04 -24.21 -4.09
C TYR A 419 19.56 -24.37 -3.97
N GLN A 420 20.20 -25.08 -4.90
CA GLN A 420 21.66 -25.25 -4.89
C GLN A 420 22.40 -23.95 -5.18
N HIS A 421 21.89 -23.16 -6.13
CA HIS A 421 22.44 -21.84 -6.47
C HIS A 421 22.39 -20.88 -5.29
N LEU A 422 21.24 -20.78 -4.61
CA LEU A 422 21.04 -19.95 -3.42
C LEU A 422 21.92 -20.38 -2.23
N LEU A 423 22.14 -21.68 -2.03
CA LEU A 423 23.08 -22.17 -1.01
C LEU A 423 24.52 -21.74 -1.31
N GLY A 424 24.90 -21.68 -2.58
CA GLY A 424 26.20 -21.15 -3.02
C GLY A 424 26.36 -19.68 -2.67
N LEU A 425 25.36 -18.87 -3.00
CA LEU A 425 25.35 -17.43 -2.71
C LEU A 425 25.36 -17.14 -1.21
N GLN A 426 24.61 -17.91 -0.41
CA GLN A 426 24.56 -17.75 1.05
C GLN A 426 25.93 -18.00 1.70
N ARG A 427 26.72 -18.96 1.18
CA ARG A 427 28.06 -19.25 1.69
C ARG A 427 29.06 -18.14 1.35
N ASN A 428 29.01 -17.64 0.12
CA ASN A 428 29.89 -16.54 -0.31
C ASN A 428 29.64 -15.24 0.48
N THR A 429 28.39 -14.99 0.89
CA THR A 429 28.03 -13.81 1.69
C THR A 429 28.55 -13.91 3.14
N GLN A 430 28.71 -15.11 3.68
CA GLN A 430 29.22 -15.35 5.04
C GLN A 430 30.76 -15.31 5.12
N GLU A 431 31.46 -15.66 4.03
CA GLU A 431 32.93 -15.62 3.96
C GLU A 431 33.50 -14.21 3.68
N GLY A 432 32.69 -13.27 3.16
CA GLY A 432 33.11 -11.89 2.86
C GLY A 432 33.10 -10.91 4.04
N ASP A 433 32.51 -11.28 5.18
CA ASP A 433 32.38 -10.46 6.40
C ASP A 433 33.35 -10.93 7.53
N SER A 434 34.34 -11.78 7.20
CA SER A 434 35.36 -12.32 8.14
C SER A 434 36.65 -11.52 8.15
#